data_AF-A0A7Y8M1H6-F1
#
_entry.id   AF-A0A7Y8M1H6-F1
#
_cell.length_a   1.000
_cell.length_b   1.000
_cell.length_c   1.000
_cell.angle_alpha   90.00
_cell.angle_beta   90.00
_cell.angle_gamma   90.00
#
_symmetry.space_group_name_H-M   'P 1'
#
loop_
_entity.id
_entity.type
_entity.pdbx_description
1 polymer ?
#
loop_
_entity_poly.entity_id
_entity_poly.type
_entity_poly.pdbx_seq_one_letter_code
_entity_poly.pdbx_strand_id
1 'polypeptide(L)' 'VMFGKYDSNGKLIPAMMELVRLAIPRRVYTQSHVDYLIEIILEVFNNRNKLKGYKIVFEAPMLRHFTARFEPLK' A
#
# COMPACT_ATOMS: atom_id res chain seq x y z
N VAL A 1 -0.68 3.85 -5.93
CA VAL A 1 -2.10 4.29 -5.68
C VAL A 1 -2.21 5.80 -5.38
N MET A 2 -1.48 6.32 -4.38
CA MET A 2 -1.63 7.72 -3.96
C MET A 2 -1.11 8.75 -4.97
N PHE A 3 0.05 8.49 -5.60
CA PHE A 3 0.72 9.45 -6.49
C PHE A 3 0.74 9.03 -7.96
N GLY A 4 0.02 7.96 -8.32
CA GLY A 4 -0.08 7.56 -9.71
C GLY A 4 -0.83 8.64 -10.52
N LYS A 5 -0.45 8.84 -11.77
CA LYS A 5 -1.17 9.69 -12.73
C LYS A 5 -1.79 8.83 -13.83
N TYR A 6 -2.71 9.39 -14.60
CA TYR A 6 -3.19 8.77 -15.84
C TYR A 6 -2.56 9.48 -17.02
N ASP A 7 -2.09 8.69 -17.98
CA ASP A 7 -1.69 9.20 -19.30
C ASP A 7 -2.92 9.56 -20.14
N SER A 8 -2.74 10.30 -21.24
CA SER A 8 -3.81 10.64 -22.20
C SER A 8 -4.52 9.41 -22.78
N ASN A 9 -3.88 8.25 -22.73
CA ASN A 9 -4.43 6.95 -23.16
C ASN A 9 -5.09 6.14 -22.01
N GLY A 10 -5.33 6.75 -20.84
CA GLY A 10 -5.98 6.09 -19.70
C GLY A 10 -5.11 5.06 -18.97
N LYS A 11 -3.80 4.99 -19.29
CA LYS A 11 -2.87 4.06 -18.62
C LYS A 11 -2.40 4.65 -17.29
N LEU A 12 -2.44 3.83 -16.23
CA LEU A 12 -1.94 4.21 -14.92
C LEU A 12 -0.41 4.32 -14.96
N ILE A 13 0.11 5.52 -14.73
CA ILE A 13 1.53 5.79 -14.49
C ILE A 13 1.75 5.65 -12.98
N PRO A 14 2.48 4.63 -12.50
CA PRO A 14 2.75 4.46 -11.08
C PRO A 14 3.65 5.59 -10.55
N ALA A 15 3.64 5.80 -9.24
CA ALA A 15 4.57 6.72 -8.62
C ALA A 15 6.01 6.17 -8.74
N MET A 16 7.00 7.07 -8.81
CA MET A 16 8.41 6.68 -8.79
C MET A 16 8.78 5.88 -7.53
N MET A 17 8.10 6.14 -6.42
CA MET A 17 8.26 5.40 -5.16
C MET A 17 6.88 4.97 -4.64
N GLU A 18 6.57 3.68 -4.70
CA GLU A 18 5.39 3.09 -4.05
C GLU A 18 5.79 2.56 -2.66
N LEU A 19 5.89 3.48 -1.71
CA LEU A 19 6.30 3.19 -0.32
C LEU A 19 5.09 3.06 0.60
N VAL A 20 5.22 2.19 1.61
CA VAL A 20 4.29 2.10 2.74
C VAL A 20 4.89 2.85 3.93
N ARG A 21 4.14 3.80 4.50
CA ARG A 21 4.60 4.61 5.63
C ARG A 21 4.25 3.97 6.96
N LEU A 22 5.25 3.72 7.80
CA LEU A 22 5.07 3.35 9.21
C LEU A 22 5.02 4.62 10.07
N ALA A 23 3.81 5.06 10.44
CA ALA A 23 3.62 6.24 11.28
C ALA A 23 3.40 5.84 12.74
N ILE A 24 4.34 6.17 13.63
CA ILE A 24 4.30 5.83 15.06
C ILE A 24 3.83 7.07 15.86
N PRO A 25 2.64 7.07 16.46
CA PRO A 25 2.16 8.14 17.31
C PRO A 25 2.99 8.28 18.59
N ARG A 26 3.19 9.52 19.03
CA ARG A 26 4.01 9.84 20.20
C ARG A 26 3.35 9.33 21.49
N ARG A 27 4.11 8.58 22.31
CA ARG A 27 3.71 8.07 23.63
C ARG A 27 2.50 7.12 23.62
N VAL A 28 2.22 6.45 22.50
CA VAL A 28 1.11 5.49 22.38
C VAL A 28 1.59 4.05 22.48
N TYR A 29 2.71 3.73 21.84
CA TYR A 29 3.21 2.36 21.75
C TYR A 29 4.39 2.10 22.69
N THR A 30 4.46 0.85 23.14
CA THR A 30 5.55 0.29 23.95
C THR A 30 6.54 -0.46 23.06
N GLN A 31 7.67 -0.89 23.63
CA GLN A 31 8.66 -1.71 22.94
C GLN A 31 8.05 -3.00 22.36
N SER A 32 7.20 -3.69 23.13
CA SER A 32 6.56 -4.93 22.68
C SER A 32 5.70 -4.77 21.41
N HIS A 33 5.07 -3.60 21.21
CA HIS A 33 4.34 -3.33 19.97
C HIS A 33 5.28 -3.18 18.77
N VAL A 34 6.48 -2.63 18.98
CA VAL A 34 7.49 -2.50 17.94
C VAL A 34 8.14 -3.85 17.65
N ASP A 35 8.43 -4.66 18.67
CA ASP A 35 8.95 -6.02 18.50
C ASP A 35 8.00 -6.88 17.66
N TYR A 36 6.70 -6.84 17.98
CA TYR A 36 5.68 -7.52 17.19
C TYR A 36 5.60 -6.99 15.74
N LEU A 37 5.69 -5.67 15.55
CA LEU A 37 5.72 -5.08 14.21
C LEU A 37 6.91 -5.59 13.38
N ILE A 38 8.09 -5.73 13.99
CA ILE A 38 9.30 -6.26 13.34
C ILE A 38 9.05 -7.70 12.87
N GLU A 39 8.51 -8.56 13.73
CA GLU A 39 8.22 -9.96 13.39
C GLU A 39 7.30 -10.07 12.17
N ILE A 40 6.21 -9.30 12.14
CA ILE A 40 5.25 -9.31 11.03
C ILE A 40 5.89 -8.78 9.74
N ILE A 41 6.69 -7.72 9.80
CA ILE A 41 7.39 -7.20 8.62
C ILE A 41 8.34 -8.24 8.04
N LEU A 42 9.08 -8.97 8.89
CA LEU A 42 9.98 -10.04 8.47
C LEU A 42 9.20 -11.19 7.82
N GLU A 43 8.05 -11.58 8.39
CA GLU A 43 7.19 -12.61 7.82
C GLU A 43 6.66 -12.22 6.43
N VAL A 44 6.18 -10.99 6.27
CA VAL A 44 5.71 -10.47 4.97
C VAL A 44 6.86 -10.41 3.96
N PHE A 45 8.05 -9.98 4.40
CA PHE A 45 9.23 -9.93 3.55
C PHE A 45 9.65 -11.32 3.05
N ASN A 46 9.57 -12.34 3.91
CA ASN A 46 9.85 -13.73 3.56
C ASN A 46 8.81 -14.30 2.57
N ASN A 47 7.55 -13.88 2.69
CA ASN A 47 6.46 -14.33 1.82
C ASN A 47 6.25 -13.45 0.57
N ARG A 48 7.08 -12.43 0.32
CA ARG A 48 6.88 -11.43 -0.75
C ARG A 48 6.62 -12.01 -2.15
N ASN A 49 7.23 -13.15 -2.47
CA ASN A 49 7.08 -13.80 -3.78
C ASN A 49 5.70 -14.45 -3.99
N LYS A 50 4.95 -14.70 -2.90
CA LYS A 50 3.59 -15.25 -2.96
C LYS A 50 2.52 -14.15 -3.02
N LEU A 51 2.90 -12.91 -2.72
CA LEU A 51 1.98 -11.78 -2.71
C LEU A 51 1.58 -11.42 -4.14
N LYS A 52 0.28 -11.28 -4.37
CA LYS A 52 -0.26 -10.88 -5.67
C LYS A 52 -0.45 -9.38 -5.73
N GLY A 53 -0.21 -8.81 -6.91
CA GLY A 53 -0.60 -7.44 -7.20
C GLY A 53 -2.13 -7.28 -7.19
N TYR A 54 -2.58 -6.05 -7.08
CA TYR A 54 -4.00 -5.70 -7.10
C TYR A 54 -4.28 -4.73 -8.25
N LYS A 55 -5.48 -4.84 -8.84
CA LYS A 55 -6.02 -3.86 -9.78
C LYS A 55 -7.06 -2.98 -9.07
N ILE A 56 -7.14 -1.72 -9.46
CA ILE A 56 -8.21 -0.82 -9.03
C ILE A 56 -9.46 -1.18 -9.84
N VAL A 57 -10.58 -1.46 -9.17
CA VAL A 57 -11.88 -1.72 -9.82
C VAL A 57 -12.84 -0.54 -9.71
N PHE A 58 -12.62 0.33 -8.74
CA PHE A 58 -13.38 1.55 -8.56
C PHE A 58 -12.45 2.63 -8.00
N GLU A 59 -12.57 3.84 -8.54
CA GLU A 59 -11.90 5.03 -8.04
C GLU A 59 -12.84 6.24 -8.10
N ALA A 60 -12.79 7.08 -7.06
CA ALA A 60 -13.46 8.38 -7.08
C ALA A 60 -12.66 9.40 -7.91
N PRO A 61 -13.33 10.40 -8.53
CA PRO A 61 -12.67 11.42 -9.34
C PRO A 61 -11.68 12.31 -8.56
N MET A 62 -11.81 12.41 -7.23
CA MET A 62 -10.86 13.10 -6.36
C MET A 62 -10.44 12.21 -5.19
N LEU A 63 -9.18 12.37 -4.75
CA LEU A 63 -8.58 11.67 -3.61
C LEU A 63 -8.85 10.15 -3.59
N ARG A 64 -8.68 9.50 -4.75
CA ARG A 64 -8.96 8.07 -4.95
C ARG A 64 -8.33 7.13 -3.93
N HIS A 65 -7.26 7.51 -3.24
CA HIS A 65 -6.63 6.67 -2.22
C HIS A 65 -7.50 6.41 -0.98
N PHE A 66 -8.52 7.24 -0.72
CA PHE A 66 -9.46 7.00 0.39
C PHE A 66 -10.62 6.07 0.02
N THR A 67 -11.00 6.03 -1.26
CA THR A 67 -12.23 5.35 -1.72
C THR A 67 -11.99 4.25 -2.75
N ALA A 68 -10.74 4.03 -3.15
CA ALA A 68 -10.39 3.02 -4.14
C ALA A 68 -10.76 1.62 -3.64
N ARG A 69 -11.37 0.83 -4.52
CA ARG A 69 -11.60 -0.60 -4.30
C ARG A 69 -10.66 -1.39 -5.19
N PHE A 70 -10.18 -2.51 -4.66
CA PHE A 70 -9.18 -3.34 -5.30
C PHE A 70 -9.64 -4.79 -5.44
N GLU A 71 -9.22 -5.44 -6.52
CA GLU A 71 -9.33 -6.88 -6.69
C GLU A 71 -7.94 -7.49 -6.89
N PRO A 72 -7.69 -8.70 -6.37
CA PRO A 72 -6.44 -9.41 -6.63
C PRO A 72 -6.29 -9.72 -8.12
N LEU A 73 -5.08 -9.54 -8.65
CA LEU A 73 -4.73 -10.04 -9.97
C LEU A 73 -4.74 -11.57 -9.93
N LYS A 74 -5.37 -12.21 -10.91
CA LYS A 74 -5.44 -13.68 -10.99
C LYS A 74 -4.05 -14.26 -11.21
#